data_AF-V4UII7-F1
#
_entry.id   AF-V4UII7-F1
#
_cell.length_a   1.000
_cell.length_b   1.000
_cell.length_c   1.000
_cell.angle_alpha   90.00
_cell.angle_beta   90.00
_cell.angle_gamma   90.00
#
_symmetry.space_group_name_H-M   'P 1'
#
loop_
_entity.id
_entity.type
_entity.pdbx_description
1 polymer ?
#
loop_
_entity_poly.entity_id
_entity_poly.type
_entity_poly.pdbx_seq_one_letter_code
_entity_poly.pdbx_strand_id
1 'polypeptide(L)'
;MDNGGGSSEAAAQPLEWKFSQVFGERTAGEEVQEVDIISAIEFDKSGDHLATGDRGGRVVLFERTDTRDNGGQRRDLEMMDYSMSRHPEFRYKTEFQSHEPEFDYLKSLEIEEKINKIRWCQSANSALYLLSTNDKTIKLWKVQEKKVKKVFDWNVHPEKAAGNGPIFGSHVSAIPKSYMANGGCGERNFGCASNDSSFPPGGVSSLRLPVVVTSQETNLVAGCRRIYAHAHDYHINSISNNSDGETFISADDLRINLWNLEISNQSFNIVDVKPANMEDLTEVITSAEFHPTHCNMLAYSSSKGSIRLIDMRQSALCDTHSKLFEEQEAPGTRSFFTEIIASISDIKFARNGRHILSRDYMTLKLWDINMDSGPVATFQVHEHLRPKLCDLYENDSIFDKFECCLSGDGGRVATGSYSNLFRVFGCSEGSAESTTLEASKNPMRRQVQTPSRPSRPLGSLSGVVRRVKGADNSALDANGNAFDFSMKLLHLAWHPSENSIACAASNSLYMYYA
;
A
#
# COMPACT_ATOMS: atom_id res chain seq x y z
N MET A 1 -25.50 -27.94 -44.97
CA MET A 1 -24.72 -26.70 -44.81
C MET A 1 -25.30 -25.99 -43.60
N ASP A 2 -24.70 -26.20 -42.44
CA ASP A 2 -24.79 -25.23 -41.35
C ASP A 2 -23.61 -25.52 -40.42
N ASN A 3 -22.54 -24.74 -40.58
CA ASN A 3 -21.33 -24.83 -39.77
C ASN A 3 -21.52 -23.86 -38.60
N GLY A 4 -21.87 -24.40 -37.44
CA GLY A 4 -21.84 -23.66 -36.18
C GLY A 4 -20.39 -23.34 -35.82
N GLY A 5 -19.98 -22.10 -36.06
CA GLY A 5 -18.72 -21.56 -35.60
C GLY A 5 -18.76 -21.34 -34.09
N GLY A 6 -18.28 -22.30 -33.33
CA GLY A 6 -17.90 -22.08 -31.93
C GLY A 6 -16.69 -21.15 -31.92
N SER A 7 -16.85 -19.95 -31.36
CA SER A 7 -15.74 -19.09 -30.97
C SER A 7 -14.99 -19.78 -29.83
N SER A 8 -13.94 -20.53 -30.15
CA SER A 8 -12.96 -20.95 -29.15
C SER A 8 -12.34 -19.69 -28.56
N GLU A 9 -12.56 -19.41 -27.27
CA GLU A 9 -11.76 -18.45 -26.54
C GLU A 9 -10.29 -18.86 -26.70
N ALA A 10 -9.54 -18.05 -27.45
CA ALA A 10 -8.12 -18.29 -27.64
C ALA A 10 -7.44 -18.23 -26.27
N ALA A 11 -6.79 -19.32 -25.87
CA ALA A 11 -5.98 -19.33 -24.65
C ALA A 11 -5.01 -18.14 -24.68
N ALA A 12 -5.07 -17.29 -23.67
CA ALA A 12 -4.23 -16.11 -23.58
C ALA A 12 -2.75 -16.53 -23.66
N GLN A 13 -2.00 -15.92 -24.58
CA GLN A 13 -0.58 -16.26 -24.72
C GLN A 13 0.18 -15.86 -23.43
N PRO A 14 1.21 -16.63 -23.04
CA PRO A 14 2.06 -16.29 -21.90
C PRO A 14 2.68 -14.91 -22.06
N LEU A 15 2.70 -14.12 -20.98
CA LEU A 15 3.31 -12.80 -20.97
C LEU A 15 4.85 -12.87 -20.93
N GLU A 16 5.51 -12.11 -21.81
CA GLU A 16 6.97 -11.94 -21.81
C GLU A 16 7.36 -10.70 -21.00
N TRP A 17 7.63 -10.89 -19.71
CA TRP A 17 7.96 -9.80 -18.80
C TRP A 17 9.35 -9.20 -19.06
N LYS A 18 9.39 -7.87 -19.18
CA LYS A 18 10.58 -7.05 -19.41
C LYS A 18 10.71 -6.01 -18.32
N PHE A 19 11.96 -5.69 -17.97
CA PHE A 19 12.28 -4.60 -17.06
C PHE A 19 11.96 -3.25 -17.73
N SER A 20 11.31 -2.35 -16.98
CA SER A 20 11.00 -0.97 -17.40
C SER A 20 11.88 0.03 -16.65
N GLN A 21 11.64 0.20 -15.34
CA GLN A 21 12.22 1.26 -14.52
C GLN A 21 12.59 0.75 -13.13
N VAL A 22 13.53 1.45 -12.50
CA VAL A 22 13.84 1.28 -11.07
C VAL A 22 13.99 2.65 -10.42
N PHE A 23 13.37 2.83 -9.26
CA PHE A 23 13.57 3.98 -8.38
C PHE A 23 14.22 3.54 -7.06
N GLY A 24 15.05 4.38 -6.47
CA GLY A 24 15.78 4.03 -5.24
C GLY A 24 16.84 2.94 -5.45
N GLU A 25 17.46 2.89 -6.64
CA GLU A 25 18.54 1.93 -6.91
C GLU A 25 19.76 2.24 -6.03
N ARG A 26 20.24 1.20 -5.36
CA ARG A 26 21.39 1.28 -4.45
C ARG A 26 22.71 1.31 -5.21
N THR A 27 23.65 2.08 -4.70
CA THR A 27 25.06 1.92 -5.10
C THR A 27 25.64 0.67 -4.43
N ALA A 28 26.57 -0.01 -5.07
CA ALA A 28 27.20 -1.20 -4.49
C ALA A 28 27.87 -0.87 -3.14
N GLY A 29 27.45 -1.54 -2.06
CA GLY A 29 27.96 -1.33 -0.70
C GLY A 29 27.19 -0.31 0.16
N GLU A 30 26.15 0.31 -0.37
CA GLU A 30 25.28 1.23 0.38
C GLU A 30 24.33 0.43 1.30
N GLU A 31 24.38 0.66 2.61
CA GLU A 31 23.46 0.03 3.57
C GLU A 31 22.05 0.61 3.44
N VAL A 32 21.03 -0.25 3.49
CA VAL A 32 19.63 0.22 3.47
C VAL A 32 19.25 0.65 4.86
N GLN A 33 18.80 1.90 5.00
CA GLN A 33 18.20 2.35 6.24
C GLN A 33 16.80 1.76 6.37
N GLU A 34 16.46 1.28 7.55
CA GLU A 34 15.16 0.64 7.80
C GLU A 34 13.99 1.57 7.47
N VAL A 35 14.12 2.86 7.76
CA VAL A 35 13.14 3.91 7.46
C VAL A 35 12.87 4.11 5.97
N ASP A 36 13.82 3.74 5.09
CA ASP A 36 13.68 3.86 3.64
C ASP A 36 13.04 2.62 2.99
N ILE A 37 12.77 1.55 3.76
CA ILE A 37 12.14 0.34 3.25
C ILE A 37 10.69 0.62 2.88
N ILE A 38 10.33 0.35 1.62
CA ILE A 38 8.97 0.51 1.12
C ILE A 38 8.05 -0.52 1.79
N SER A 39 6.95 -0.05 2.36
CA SER A 39 6.00 -0.83 3.14
C SER A 39 4.56 -0.79 2.60
N ALA A 40 4.30 0.03 1.58
CA ALA A 40 3.01 0.06 0.88
C ALA A 40 3.21 0.52 -0.57
N ILE A 41 2.47 -0.06 -1.52
CA ILE A 41 2.46 0.35 -2.92
C ILE A 41 1.01 0.29 -3.43
N GLU A 42 0.54 1.33 -4.12
CA GLU A 42 -0.81 1.34 -4.68
C GLU A 42 -0.90 2.22 -5.94
N PHE A 43 -1.41 1.67 -7.04
CA PHE A 43 -1.83 2.45 -8.21
C PHE A 43 -3.18 3.12 -7.95
N ASP A 44 -3.38 4.30 -8.52
CA ASP A 44 -4.71 4.89 -8.56
C ASP A 44 -5.62 4.14 -9.55
N LYS A 45 -6.94 4.41 -9.53
CA LYS A 45 -7.89 3.70 -10.38
C LYS A 45 -7.65 3.92 -11.89
N SER A 46 -7.03 5.03 -12.28
CA SER A 46 -6.68 5.32 -13.67
C SER A 46 -5.40 4.61 -14.12
N GLY A 47 -4.46 4.41 -13.20
CA GLY A 47 -3.11 3.94 -13.48
C GLY A 47 -2.13 5.06 -13.83
N ASP A 48 -2.59 6.32 -13.87
CA ASP A 48 -1.74 7.48 -14.15
C ASP A 48 -0.87 7.88 -12.95
N HIS A 49 -1.22 7.41 -11.74
CA HIS A 49 -0.51 7.70 -10.51
C HIS A 49 -0.17 6.43 -9.73
N LEU A 50 1.03 6.41 -9.15
CA LEU A 50 1.50 5.35 -8.26
C LEU A 50 1.97 6.01 -6.96
N ALA A 51 1.57 5.46 -5.83
CA ALA A 51 2.02 5.88 -4.51
C ALA A 51 2.83 4.78 -3.85
N THR A 52 3.90 5.16 -3.16
CA THR A 52 4.63 4.29 -2.24
C THR A 52 4.66 4.91 -0.84
N GLY A 53 4.57 4.09 0.19
CA GLY A 53 4.82 4.46 1.58
C GLY A 53 6.00 3.67 2.13
N ASP A 54 6.73 4.24 3.08
CA ASP A 54 7.87 3.58 3.72
C ASP A 54 7.72 3.45 5.24
N ARG A 55 8.68 2.74 5.85
CA ARG A 55 8.75 2.56 7.30
C ARG A 55 9.03 3.85 8.06
N GLY A 56 9.64 4.84 7.42
CA GLY A 56 9.89 6.18 7.95
C GLY A 56 8.70 7.13 7.83
N GLY A 57 7.51 6.65 7.46
CA GLY A 57 6.28 7.45 7.44
C GLY A 57 6.15 8.43 6.28
N ARG A 58 7.01 8.35 5.26
CA ARG A 58 6.94 9.19 4.06
C ARG A 58 6.03 8.54 3.02
N VAL A 59 5.38 9.39 2.23
CA VAL A 59 4.63 8.99 1.04
C VAL A 59 5.25 9.65 -0.18
N VAL A 60 5.62 8.84 -1.17
CA VAL A 60 6.19 9.27 -2.45
C VAL A 60 5.20 9.00 -3.57
N LEU A 61 4.95 10.01 -4.39
CA LEU A 61 4.04 9.92 -5.53
C LEU A 61 4.81 9.94 -6.83
N PHE A 62 4.38 9.10 -7.75
CA PHE A 62 4.86 9.02 -9.12
C PHE A 62 3.70 9.32 -10.08
N GLU A 63 4.03 9.89 -11.23
CA GLU A 63 3.06 10.12 -12.30
C GLU A 63 3.56 9.58 -13.63
N ARG A 64 2.59 9.10 -14.40
CA ARG A 64 2.78 8.59 -15.74
C ARG A 64 3.20 9.70 -16.71
N THR A 65 4.17 9.42 -17.59
CA THR A 65 4.78 10.40 -18.51
C THR A 65 4.44 10.18 -19.97
N ASP A 66 4.19 8.95 -20.40
CA ASP A 66 4.00 8.59 -21.81
C ASP A 66 2.75 9.22 -22.45
N THR A 67 1.75 9.63 -21.66
CA THR A 67 0.51 10.26 -22.15
C THR A 67 0.68 11.75 -22.48
N ARG A 68 1.67 12.44 -21.92
CA ARG A 68 1.85 13.90 -22.08
C ARG A 68 2.68 14.30 -23.29
N ASP A 69 3.52 13.41 -23.81
CA ASP A 69 4.41 13.71 -24.94
C ASP A 69 3.74 13.60 -26.33
N ASN A 70 2.47 13.22 -26.40
CA ASN A 70 1.70 13.19 -27.66
C ASN A 70 1.28 14.58 -28.20
N GLY A 71 1.80 15.66 -27.60
CA GLY A 71 1.47 17.05 -27.94
C GLY A 71 2.38 17.75 -28.97
N GLY A 72 3.41 17.11 -29.53
CA GLY A 72 4.22 17.80 -30.53
C GLY A 72 5.42 17.06 -31.10
N GLN A 73 5.24 16.40 -32.24
CA GLN A 73 6.11 16.55 -33.40
C GLN A 73 5.45 15.90 -34.62
N ARG A 74 5.23 16.70 -35.68
CA ARG A 74 4.76 16.22 -37.00
C ARG A 74 5.65 15.13 -37.63
N ARG A 75 6.85 14.88 -37.06
CA ARG A 75 7.78 13.81 -37.49
C ARG A 75 7.41 12.44 -36.93
N ASP A 76 6.64 12.35 -35.85
CA ASP A 76 6.26 11.06 -35.25
C ASP A 76 5.08 10.41 -35.99
N LEU A 77 4.32 11.19 -36.78
CA LEU A 77 3.26 10.68 -37.64
C LEU A 77 3.78 9.97 -38.90
N GLU A 78 5.04 10.22 -39.29
CA GLU A 78 5.67 9.61 -40.48
C GLU A 78 6.43 8.31 -40.14
N MET A 79 6.46 7.88 -38.87
CA MET A 79 7.09 6.63 -38.41
C MET A 79 6.06 5.58 -37.95
N MET A 80 4.83 5.63 -38.47
CA MET A 80 3.72 4.74 -38.14
C MET A 80 3.74 3.36 -38.84
N ASP A 81 4.91 2.87 -39.27
CA ASP A 81 5.07 1.49 -39.77
C ASP A 81 5.65 0.52 -38.72
N TYR A 82 5.90 0.98 -37.49
CA TYR A 82 6.27 0.14 -36.34
C TYR A 82 5.50 0.60 -35.10
N SER A 83 4.40 -0.08 -34.74
CA SER A 83 3.75 0.13 -33.45
C SER A 83 4.64 -0.45 -32.34
N MET A 84 5.64 0.30 -31.91
CA MET A 84 6.26 0.07 -30.61
C MET A 84 5.19 0.35 -29.57
N SER A 85 4.60 -0.70 -29.01
CA SER A 85 3.73 -0.64 -27.85
C SER A 85 4.48 0.09 -26.73
N ARG A 86 4.24 1.40 -26.57
CA ARG A 86 4.77 2.16 -25.43
C ARG A 86 4.15 1.58 -24.17
N HIS A 87 4.98 1.01 -23.31
CA HIS A 87 4.59 0.64 -21.96
C HIS A 87 4.53 1.88 -21.07
N PRO A 88 3.81 1.85 -19.94
CA PRO A 88 3.78 2.95 -19.00
C PRO A 88 5.18 3.26 -18.50
N GLU A 89 5.50 4.55 -18.46
CA GLU A 89 6.68 5.08 -17.78
C GLU A 89 6.24 6.09 -16.74
N PHE A 90 6.88 6.05 -15.58
CA PHE A 90 6.59 6.91 -14.45
C PHE A 90 7.76 7.84 -14.18
N ARG A 91 7.47 8.98 -13.56
CA ARG A 91 8.45 9.87 -12.98
C ARG A 91 8.07 10.23 -11.56
N TYR A 92 9.07 10.57 -10.76
CA TYR A 92 8.85 11.18 -9.45
C TYR A 92 8.00 12.45 -9.61
N LYS A 93 6.95 12.56 -8.79
CA LYS A 93 6.05 13.73 -8.75
C LYS A 93 6.32 14.59 -7.53
N THR A 94 6.25 14.01 -6.34
CA THR A 94 6.42 14.71 -5.06
C THR A 94 6.50 13.70 -3.91
N GLU A 95 7.09 14.11 -2.80
CA GLU A 95 7.08 13.39 -1.52
C GLU A 95 6.62 14.28 -0.38
N PHE A 96 6.11 13.66 0.69
CA PHE A 96 5.78 14.35 1.93
C PHE A 96 5.81 13.39 3.13
N GLN A 97 6.12 13.93 4.31
CA GLN A 97 6.01 13.20 5.57
C GLN A 97 4.53 13.02 5.93
N SER A 98 4.05 11.78 5.95
CA SER A 98 2.66 11.46 6.29
C SER A 98 2.47 11.28 7.79
N HIS A 99 3.33 10.47 8.40
CA HIS A 99 3.27 10.11 9.82
C HIS A 99 4.61 10.36 10.48
N GLU A 100 4.59 10.70 11.76
CA GLU A 100 5.78 10.87 12.58
C GLU A 100 5.66 9.91 13.78
N PRO A 101 6.78 9.49 14.40
CA PRO A 101 6.71 8.62 15.56
C PRO A 101 5.92 9.29 16.68
N GLU A 102 4.95 8.57 17.23
CA GLU A 102 4.10 9.04 18.33
C GLU A 102 4.29 8.12 19.55
N PHE A 103 4.02 8.64 20.75
CA PHE A 103 4.09 7.83 21.97
C PHE A 103 2.83 8.03 22.82
N ASP A 104 2.11 6.94 23.09
CA ASP A 104 1.00 6.93 24.03
C ASP A 104 1.53 6.72 25.45
N TYR A 105 1.65 7.81 26.20
CA TYR A 105 2.13 7.79 27.59
C TYR A 105 1.21 7.04 28.56
N LEU A 106 -0.08 6.92 28.26
CA LEU A 106 -1.02 6.23 29.14
C LEU A 106 -0.93 4.71 28.96
N LYS A 107 -0.74 4.27 27.72
CA LYS A 107 -0.54 2.85 27.39
C LYS A 107 0.93 2.43 27.41
N SER A 108 1.87 3.38 27.57
CA SER A 108 3.31 3.17 27.40
C SER A 108 3.64 2.47 26.08
N LEU A 109 3.00 2.93 25.00
CA LEU A 109 3.06 2.30 23.68
C LEU A 109 3.67 3.28 22.67
N GLU A 110 4.75 2.87 22.02
CA GLU A 110 5.29 3.56 20.85
C GLU A 110 4.41 3.26 19.63
N ILE A 111 4.09 4.30 18.88
CA ILE A 111 3.32 4.22 17.65
C ILE A 111 4.28 4.57 16.51
N GLU A 112 4.65 3.54 15.75
CA GLU A 112 5.53 3.67 14.60
C GLU A 112 4.92 4.61 13.53
N GLU A 113 5.79 5.36 12.85
CA GLU A 113 5.42 6.17 11.69
C GLU A 113 5.19 5.36 10.42
N LYS A 114 5.57 4.08 10.41
CA LYS A 114 5.48 3.18 9.26
C LYS A 114 4.11 3.25 8.58
N ILE A 115 4.14 3.42 7.25
CA ILE A 115 2.93 3.39 6.44
C ILE A 115 2.50 1.94 6.21
N ASN A 116 1.34 1.56 6.75
CA ASN A 116 0.79 0.22 6.60
C ASN A 116 0.04 0.04 5.27
N LYS A 117 -0.79 1.01 4.89
CA LYS A 117 -1.59 0.97 3.65
C LYS A 117 -1.81 2.37 3.08
N ILE A 118 -1.96 2.43 1.76
CA ILE A 118 -2.36 3.62 1.00
C ILE A 118 -3.58 3.27 0.15
N ARG A 119 -4.57 4.17 0.09
CA ARG A 119 -5.75 4.03 -0.79
C ARG A 119 -6.08 5.34 -1.47
N TRP A 120 -6.10 5.33 -2.80
CA TRP A 120 -6.51 6.48 -3.60
C TRP A 120 -8.01 6.71 -3.49
N CYS A 121 -8.40 7.95 -3.19
CA CYS A 121 -9.78 8.39 -3.19
C CYS A 121 -10.17 8.88 -4.59
N GLN A 122 -11.47 8.86 -4.89
CA GLN A 122 -11.95 9.41 -6.15
C GLN A 122 -11.62 10.89 -6.25
N SER A 123 -10.96 11.28 -7.34
CA SER A 123 -10.71 12.70 -7.60
C SER A 123 -11.97 13.39 -8.11
N ALA A 124 -12.34 14.50 -7.49
CA ALA A 124 -13.41 15.38 -7.96
C ALA A 124 -12.89 16.58 -8.77
N ASN A 125 -11.57 16.80 -8.80
CA ASN A 125 -10.97 17.96 -9.47
C ASN A 125 -9.52 17.64 -9.90
N SER A 126 -8.71 18.65 -10.19
CA SER A 126 -7.29 18.43 -10.55
C SER A 126 -6.41 18.05 -9.35
N ALA A 127 -6.96 17.93 -8.15
CA ALA A 127 -6.22 17.52 -6.96
C ALA A 127 -6.33 16.01 -6.74
N LEU A 128 -5.24 15.42 -6.31
CA LEU A 128 -5.21 14.03 -5.89
C LEU A 128 -5.59 13.91 -4.42
N TYR A 129 -6.33 12.85 -4.10
CA TYR A 129 -6.72 12.53 -2.74
C TYR A 129 -6.33 11.09 -2.43
N LEU A 130 -5.71 10.86 -1.28
CA LEU A 130 -5.33 9.53 -0.82
C LEU A 130 -5.44 9.45 0.70
N LEU A 131 -5.82 8.27 1.17
CA LEU A 131 -5.73 7.88 2.57
C LEU A 131 -4.39 7.17 2.78
N SER A 132 -3.71 7.50 3.88
CA SER A 132 -2.58 6.73 4.40
C SER A 132 -2.85 6.37 5.85
N THR A 133 -2.36 5.23 6.30
CA THR A 133 -2.52 4.79 7.70
C THR A 133 -1.23 4.21 8.26
N ASN A 134 -0.98 4.46 9.53
CA ASN A 134 -0.10 3.65 10.36
C ASN A 134 -0.95 2.75 11.28
N ASP A 135 -0.38 2.28 12.37
CA ASP A 135 -1.05 1.37 13.31
C ASP A 135 -2.27 1.94 14.04
N LYS A 136 -2.37 3.27 14.18
CA LYS A 136 -3.39 3.90 15.04
C LYS A 136 -4.14 5.05 14.38
N THR A 137 -3.59 5.66 13.33
CA THR A 137 -4.12 6.89 12.75
C THR A 137 -4.18 6.81 11.22
N ILE A 138 -5.29 7.29 10.68
CA ILE A 138 -5.52 7.40 9.23
C ILE A 138 -5.53 8.88 8.88
N LYS A 139 -4.88 9.26 7.78
CA LYS A 139 -4.81 10.65 7.32
C LYS A 139 -5.32 10.76 5.88
N LEU A 140 -6.21 11.72 5.64
CA LEU A 140 -6.64 12.08 4.30
C LEU A 140 -5.76 13.21 3.77
N TRP A 141 -5.01 12.92 2.72
CA TRP A 141 -4.13 13.87 2.06
C TRP A 141 -4.78 14.45 0.81
N LYS A 142 -4.56 15.74 0.58
CA LYS A 142 -4.83 16.39 -0.69
C LYS A 142 -3.53 16.91 -1.30
N VAL A 143 -3.22 16.45 -2.49
CA VAL A 143 -2.05 16.89 -3.26
C VAL A 143 -2.55 17.68 -4.47
N GLN A 144 -2.15 18.93 -4.58
CA GLN A 144 -2.55 19.79 -5.69
C GLN A 144 -1.44 20.74 -6.11
N GLU A 145 -1.41 21.03 -7.41
CA GLU A 145 -0.63 22.14 -7.93
C GLU A 145 -1.29 23.47 -7.51
N LYS A 146 -0.52 24.34 -6.87
CA LYS A 146 -0.91 25.71 -6.55
C LYS A 146 -0.02 26.66 -7.34
N LYS A 147 -0.65 27.50 -8.15
CA LYS A 147 0.04 28.64 -8.77
C LYS A 147 0.52 29.58 -7.68
N VAL A 148 1.77 30.02 -7.77
CA VAL A 148 2.35 30.95 -6.80
C VAL A 148 1.61 32.29 -6.93
N LYS A 149 0.95 32.72 -5.85
CA LYS A 149 0.26 34.00 -5.78
C LYS A 149 1.18 35.04 -5.17
N LYS A 150 1.49 36.09 -5.91
CA LYS A 150 2.20 37.27 -5.39
C LYS A 150 1.18 38.38 -5.17
N VAL A 151 1.20 38.96 -3.98
CA VAL A 151 0.31 40.05 -3.62
C VAL A 151 1.04 41.37 -3.86
N PHE A 152 0.47 42.20 -4.72
CA PHE A 152 0.96 43.53 -5.05
C PHE A 152 -0.02 44.59 -4.49
N ASP A 153 0.39 45.87 -4.54
CA ASP A 153 -0.41 47.03 -4.12
C ASP A 153 -0.80 47.05 -2.63
N TRP A 154 0.20 46.85 -1.75
CA TRP A 154 0.05 47.15 -0.33
C TRP A 154 0.10 48.66 -0.07
N ASN A 155 -0.75 49.14 0.83
CA ASN A 155 -0.69 50.53 1.34
C ASN A 155 0.49 50.76 2.30
N VAL A 156 1.22 49.71 2.66
CA VAL A 156 2.38 49.74 3.55
C VAL A 156 3.61 49.27 2.77
N HIS A 157 4.60 50.15 2.64
CA HIS A 157 5.88 49.78 2.02
C HIS A 157 6.72 48.94 3.01
N PRO A 158 7.31 47.81 2.57
CA PRO A 158 8.08 46.91 3.45
C PRO A 158 9.28 47.58 4.14
N GLU A 159 9.78 48.69 3.59
CA GLU A 159 10.99 49.37 4.06
C GLU A 159 10.87 49.99 5.46
N LYS A 160 9.65 50.19 5.99
CA LYS A 160 9.43 50.70 7.35
C LYS A 160 9.32 49.60 8.43
N ALA A 161 9.39 48.33 8.06
CA ALA A 161 9.39 47.19 8.99
C ALA A 161 10.80 46.61 9.26
N ALA A 162 11.86 47.24 8.76
CA ALA A 162 13.26 46.81 8.95
C ALA A 162 13.85 47.26 10.30
N GLY A 163 13.07 47.16 11.37
CA GLY A 163 13.48 47.46 12.74
C GLY A 163 13.03 46.37 13.69
N ASN A 164 13.35 45.10 13.37
CA ASN A 164 13.57 43.98 14.31
C ASN A 164 13.64 42.66 13.53
N GLY A 165 14.86 42.23 13.13
CA GLY A 165 15.26 40.85 12.82
C GLY A 165 14.53 40.07 11.70
N PRO A 166 15.18 39.10 11.03
CA PRO A 166 14.51 38.28 10.04
C PRO A 166 13.65 37.20 10.74
N ILE A 167 12.33 37.31 10.65
CA ILE A 167 11.42 36.18 10.93
C ILE A 167 11.16 35.47 9.61
N PHE A 168 12.07 34.58 9.23
CA PHE A 168 11.75 33.48 8.32
C PHE A 168 11.36 32.29 9.20
N GLY A 169 10.13 31.79 9.07
CA GLY A 169 9.66 30.64 9.85
C GLY A 169 8.15 30.47 9.79
N SER A 170 7.68 29.73 8.80
CA SER A 170 6.34 29.13 8.82
C SER A 170 6.35 27.93 9.76
N HIS A 171 6.23 28.16 11.06
CA HIS A 171 5.85 27.14 12.03
C HIS A 171 4.39 27.35 12.42
N VAL A 172 3.51 26.44 11.98
CA VAL A 172 2.18 26.29 12.58
C VAL A 172 2.37 25.51 13.87
N SER A 173 2.64 26.24 14.96
CA SER A 173 2.62 25.69 16.31
C SER A 173 1.20 25.80 16.88
N ALA A 174 0.62 24.67 17.24
CA ALA A 174 -0.64 24.58 17.95
C ALA A 174 -0.50 25.16 19.37
N ILE A 175 -1.21 26.25 19.66
CA ILE A 175 -1.28 26.80 21.01
C ILE A 175 -2.22 25.93 21.85
N PRO A 176 -1.81 25.43 23.04
CA PRO A 176 -2.70 24.68 23.91
C PRO A 176 -3.69 25.62 24.60
N LYS A 177 -4.98 25.29 24.55
CA LYS A 177 -6.01 25.97 25.34
C LYS A 177 -5.94 25.48 26.78
N SER A 178 -5.56 26.36 27.71
CA SER A 178 -5.76 26.12 29.14
C SER A 178 -7.21 26.42 29.51
N TYR A 179 -7.93 25.42 30.01
CA TYR A 179 -9.23 25.59 30.66
C TYR A 179 -9.00 25.75 32.16
N MET A 180 -9.55 26.80 32.77
CA MET A 180 -9.69 26.88 34.24
C MET A 180 -11.15 26.66 34.64
N ALA A 181 -11.32 25.90 35.72
CA ALA A 181 -12.59 25.53 36.33
C ALA A 181 -13.16 26.71 37.14
N ASN A 182 -14.30 27.21 36.65
CA ASN A 182 -15.34 28.06 37.28
C ASN A 182 -15.68 29.20 36.33
N GLY A 183 -16.78 29.01 35.58
CA GLY A 183 -17.21 29.87 34.48
C GLY A 183 -17.49 31.32 34.86
N GLY A 184 -16.47 32.17 34.73
CA GLY A 184 -16.59 33.63 34.78
C GLY A 184 -15.64 34.27 33.75
N CYS A 185 -16.20 35.04 32.81
CA CYS A 185 -15.44 35.84 31.85
C CYS A 185 -14.92 37.10 32.56
N GLY A 186 -13.61 37.20 32.78
CA GLY A 186 -12.99 38.42 33.30
C GLY A 186 -12.79 39.42 32.16
N GLU A 187 -13.65 40.45 32.11
CA GLU A 187 -13.44 41.65 31.30
C GLU A 187 -12.09 42.28 31.67
N ARG A 188 -11.10 42.14 30.77
CA ARG A 188 -9.93 43.01 30.77
C ARG A 188 -10.24 44.23 29.92
N ASN A 189 -10.42 45.37 30.58
CA ASN A 189 -10.41 46.70 29.96
C ASN A 189 -9.18 46.84 29.07
N PHE A 190 -9.38 46.83 27.75
CA PHE A 190 -8.37 47.29 26.81
C PHE A 190 -8.24 48.80 26.96
N GLY A 191 -7.27 49.23 27.76
CA GLY A 191 -6.75 50.59 27.73
C GLY A 191 -6.27 50.89 26.32
N CYS A 192 -6.94 51.83 25.66
CA CYS A 192 -6.57 52.37 24.36
C CYS A 192 -5.21 53.08 24.50
N ALA A 193 -4.13 52.40 24.09
CA ALA A 193 -2.79 52.99 23.98
C ALA A 193 -2.39 53.05 22.51
N SER A 194 -2.13 54.28 22.05
CA SER A 194 -1.50 54.70 20.78
C SER A 194 -2.14 54.24 19.47
N ASN A 195 -2.96 55.13 18.90
CA ASN A 195 -3.28 55.20 17.47
C ASN A 195 -2.03 55.62 16.66
N ASP A 196 -1.22 54.66 16.22
CA ASP A 196 -0.22 54.88 15.17
C ASP A 196 -0.44 53.99 13.95
N SER A 197 -1.71 53.74 13.60
CA SER A 197 -2.06 53.36 12.22
C SER A 197 -2.06 54.62 11.36
N SER A 198 -0.86 55.07 10.95
CA SER A 198 -0.73 56.19 10.02
C SER A 198 -1.46 55.88 8.71
N PHE A 199 -2.52 56.64 8.41
CA PHE A 199 -3.18 56.56 7.11
C PHE A 199 -2.21 57.03 6.02
N PRO A 200 -2.21 56.40 4.83
CA PRO A 200 -1.39 56.88 3.71
C PRO A 200 -1.75 58.34 3.38
N PRO A 201 -0.78 59.19 3.01
CA PRO A 201 -1.03 60.59 2.70
C PRO A 201 -2.04 60.68 1.55
N GLY A 202 -3.30 61.01 1.87
CA GLY A 202 -4.45 60.91 0.97
C GLY A 202 -5.76 60.41 1.61
N GLY A 203 -5.74 59.99 2.87
CA GLY A 203 -6.94 59.61 3.63
C GLY A 203 -7.55 58.27 3.18
N VAL A 204 -8.84 58.04 3.43
CA VAL A 204 -9.52 56.77 3.07
C VAL A 204 -9.50 56.52 1.56
N SER A 205 -9.45 57.59 0.75
CA SER A 205 -9.36 57.54 -0.72
C SER A 205 -8.03 57.03 -1.29
N SER A 206 -6.97 56.94 -0.48
CA SER A 206 -5.67 56.39 -0.92
C SER A 206 -5.47 54.92 -0.56
N LEU A 207 -6.48 54.26 0.02
CA LEU A 207 -6.45 52.84 0.31
C LEU A 207 -6.60 52.03 -0.99
N ARG A 208 -5.56 51.25 -1.31
CA ARG A 208 -5.58 50.24 -2.36
C ARG A 208 -6.02 48.89 -1.81
N LEU A 209 -6.77 48.16 -2.64
CA LEU A 209 -7.05 46.74 -2.40
C LEU A 209 -5.87 45.91 -2.91
N PRO A 210 -5.37 44.93 -2.13
CA PRO A 210 -4.28 44.09 -2.57
C PRO A 210 -4.66 43.33 -3.85
N VAL A 211 -3.81 43.42 -4.87
CA VAL A 211 -4.02 42.72 -6.14
C VAL A 211 -3.22 41.43 -6.12
N VAL A 212 -3.91 40.30 -6.29
CA VAL A 212 -3.27 38.98 -6.37
C VAL A 212 -2.89 38.71 -7.82
N VAL A 213 -1.60 38.83 -8.13
CA VAL A 213 -1.05 38.41 -9.42
C VAL A 213 -0.61 36.96 -9.30
N THR A 214 -1.10 36.12 -10.20
CA THR A 214 -0.77 34.70 -10.23
C THR A 214 0.45 34.49 -11.13
N SER A 215 1.53 33.96 -10.58
CA SER A 215 2.73 33.56 -11.34
C SER A 215 2.43 32.38 -12.26
N GLN A 216 3.23 32.22 -13.32
CA GLN A 216 3.22 31.01 -14.15
C GLN A 216 3.84 29.81 -13.43
N GLU A 217 4.65 30.04 -12.39
CA GLU A 217 5.23 28.99 -11.56
C GLU A 217 4.17 28.29 -10.69
N THR A 218 4.17 26.96 -10.73
CA THR A 218 3.29 26.08 -9.96
C THR A 218 4.11 25.27 -8.96
N ASN A 219 3.66 25.23 -7.70
CA ASN A 219 4.22 24.36 -6.67
C ASN A 219 3.24 23.25 -6.33
N LEU A 220 3.73 22.02 -6.24
CA LEU A 220 2.96 20.92 -5.66
C LEU A 220 2.91 21.08 -4.15
N VAL A 221 1.71 21.02 -3.58
CA VAL A 221 1.51 21.10 -2.13
C VAL A 221 0.66 19.92 -1.70
N ALA A 222 1.25 19.07 -0.86
CA ALA A 222 0.55 18.07 -0.08
C ALA A 222 0.07 18.70 1.23
N GLY A 223 -1.22 18.57 1.53
CA GLY A 223 -1.79 19.03 2.79
C GLY A 223 -2.68 17.96 3.41
N CYS A 224 -2.41 17.63 4.67
CA CYS A 224 -3.29 16.78 5.47
C CYS A 224 -4.61 17.52 5.69
N ARG A 225 -5.70 16.96 5.14
CA ARG A 225 -7.04 17.52 5.23
C ARG A 225 -7.76 17.08 6.49
N ARG A 226 -7.59 15.81 6.87
CA ARG A 226 -8.26 15.18 8.00
C ARG A 226 -7.39 14.11 8.62
N ILE A 227 -7.57 13.93 9.92
CA ILE A 227 -6.92 12.88 10.72
C ILE A 227 -8.05 12.12 11.42
N TYR A 228 -8.15 10.83 11.15
CA TYR A 228 -9.06 9.89 11.79
C TYR A 228 -8.24 9.09 12.81
N ALA A 229 -8.48 9.33 14.10
CA ALA A 229 -7.67 8.79 15.19
C ALA A 229 -8.56 8.28 16.33
N HIS A 230 -7.95 7.55 17.27
CA HIS A 230 -8.57 7.09 18.52
C HIS A 230 -9.82 6.21 18.35
N ALA A 231 -9.93 5.47 17.24
CA ALA A 231 -11.02 4.51 17.02
C ALA A 231 -10.57 3.05 17.06
N HIS A 232 -9.26 2.79 17.07
CA HIS A 232 -8.69 1.46 17.07
C HIS A 232 -7.85 1.22 18.32
N ASP A 233 -8.14 0.12 19.00
CA ASP A 233 -7.36 -0.34 20.14
C ASP A 233 -6.16 -1.17 19.70
N TYR A 234 -6.28 -1.89 18.56
CA TYR A 234 -5.27 -2.77 17.99
C TYR A 234 -4.62 -2.16 16.74
N HIS A 235 -3.74 -2.89 16.03
CA HIS A 235 -3.01 -2.36 14.88
C HIS A 235 -3.90 -2.33 13.64
N ILE A 236 -4.01 -1.17 12.99
CA ILE A 236 -4.77 -1.06 11.74
C ILE A 236 -4.04 -1.84 10.65
N ASN A 237 -4.66 -2.91 10.15
CA ASN A 237 -4.14 -3.75 9.08
C ASN A 237 -4.68 -3.36 7.69
N SER A 238 -5.87 -2.73 7.64
CA SER A 238 -6.55 -2.44 6.37
C SER A 238 -7.29 -1.10 6.38
N ILE A 239 -7.30 -0.46 5.22
CA ILE A 239 -8.23 0.62 4.86
C ILE A 239 -8.78 0.35 3.47
N SER A 240 -10.06 0.64 3.24
CA SER A 240 -10.70 0.45 1.94
C SER A 240 -11.79 1.48 1.68
N ASN A 241 -11.76 2.08 0.50
CA ASN A 241 -12.74 3.09 0.09
C ASN A 241 -14.02 2.41 -0.40
N ASN A 242 -15.16 2.95 0.00
CA ASN A 242 -16.43 2.48 -0.50
C ASN A 242 -16.68 3.00 -1.94
N SER A 243 -17.50 2.28 -2.69
CA SER A 243 -17.95 2.65 -4.04
C SER A 243 -18.94 3.82 -4.05
N ASP A 244 -19.46 4.24 -2.89
CA ASP A 244 -20.31 5.44 -2.74
C ASP A 244 -19.53 6.76 -2.89
N GLY A 245 -18.20 6.74 -2.77
CA GLY A 245 -17.34 7.93 -2.84
C GLY A 245 -17.38 8.83 -1.60
N GLU A 246 -18.09 8.43 -0.54
CA GLU A 246 -18.30 9.21 0.68
C GLU A 246 -17.75 8.50 1.93
N THR A 247 -17.79 7.17 1.95
CA THR A 247 -17.39 6.37 3.11
C THR A 247 -16.17 5.50 2.84
N PHE A 248 -15.51 5.07 3.91
CA PHE A 248 -14.42 4.10 3.87
C PHE A 248 -14.41 3.29 5.17
N ILE A 249 -13.79 2.11 5.15
CA ILE A 249 -13.57 1.30 6.35
C ILE A 249 -12.11 1.33 6.76
N SER A 250 -11.89 1.09 8.04
CA SER A 250 -10.61 0.66 8.59
C SER A 250 -10.80 -0.56 9.48
N ALA A 251 -9.88 -1.50 9.38
CA ALA A 251 -9.89 -2.72 10.17
C ALA A 251 -8.62 -2.84 11.00
N ASP A 252 -8.78 -3.21 12.27
CA ASP A 252 -7.71 -3.72 13.12
C ASP A 252 -7.88 -5.23 13.34
N ASP A 253 -7.16 -5.80 14.30
CA ASP A 253 -7.16 -7.24 14.57
C ASP A 253 -8.53 -7.77 15.05
N LEU A 254 -9.41 -6.93 15.62
CA LEU A 254 -10.69 -7.38 16.18
C LEU A 254 -11.91 -6.57 15.71
N ARG A 255 -11.71 -5.43 15.06
CA ARG A 255 -12.77 -4.48 14.73
C ARG A 255 -12.67 -3.94 13.33
N ILE A 256 -13.83 -3.71 12.72
CA ILE A 256 -13.98 -2.92 11.49
C ILE A 256 -14.84 -1.70 11.80
N ASN A 257 -14.30 -0.52 11.50
CA ASN A 257 -14.95 0.77 11.68
C ASN A 257 -15.28 1.39 10.33
N LEU A 258 -16.49 1.91 10.18
CA LEU A 258 -16.97 2.70 9.06
C LEU A 258 -16.80 4.18 9.35
N TRP A 259 -16.27 4.91 8.38
CA TRP A 259 -16.01 6.34 8.46
C TRP A 259 -16.67 7.07 7.30
N ASN A 260 -16.95 8.35 7.51
CA ASN A 260 -17.27 9.28 6.44
C ASN A 260 -16.05 10.15 6.16
N LEU A 261 -15.70 10.35 4.88
CA LEU A 261 -14.53 11.13 4.45
C LEU A 261 -14.57 12.60 4.90
N GLU A 262 -15.74 13.10 5.31
CA GLU A 262 -15.92 14.47 5.79
C GLU A 262 -15.89 14.60 7.31
N ILE A 263 -16.15 13.50 8.04
CA ILE A 263 -16.32 13.47 9.49
C ILE A 263 -15.19 12.65 10.11
N SER A 264 -14.27 13.33 10.81
CA SER A 264 -13.06 12.68 11.36
C SER A 264 -13.09 12.42 12.86
N ASN A 265 -14.13 12.88 13.56
CA ASN A 265 -14.28 12.75 15.00
C ASN A 265 -15.26 11.65 15.43
N GLN A 266 -15.84 10.92 14.48
CA GLN A 266 -16.80 9.85 14.72
C GLN A 266 -16.56 8.73 13.72
N SER A 267 -16.67 7.49 14.20
CA SER A 267 -16.73 6.28 13.39
C SER A 267 -17.84 5.39 13.91
N PHE A 268 -18.34 4.51 13.06
CA PHE A 268 -19.33 3.51 13.44
C PHE A 268 -18.68 2.12 13.37
N ASN A 269 -18.62 1.44 14.51
CA ASN A 269 -18.12 0.07 14.53
C ASN A 269 -19.18 -0.87 13.91
N ILE A 270 -18.81 -1.51 12.80
CA ILE A 270 -19.70 -2.41 12.05
C ILE A 270 -19.44 -3.88 12.34
N VAL A 271 -18.20 -4.23 12.71
CA VAL A 271 -17.80 -5.59 13.09
C VAL A 271 -16.98 -5.49 14.38
N ASP A 272 -17.32 -6.30 15.38
CA ASP A 272 -16.53 -6.50 16.60
C ASP A 272 -16.47 -8.00 16.90
N VAL A 273 -15.31 -8.62 16.65
CA VAL A 273 -15.06 -10.04 16.95
C VAL A 273 -14.37 -10.23 18.30
N LYS A 274 -14.27 -9.17 19.11
CA LYS A 274 -13.65 -9.24 20.43
C LYS A 274 -14.43 -10.19 21.34
N PRO A 275 -13.80 -11.25 21.88
CA PRO A 275 -14.46 -12.15 22.82
C PRO A 275 -14.70 -11.44 24.17
N ALA A 276 -15.66 -11.96 24.94
CA ALA A 276 -15.95 -11.45 26.29
C ALA A 276 -14.74 -11.60 27.22
N ASN A 277 -14.00 -12.71 27.11
CA ASN A 277 -12.71 -12.93 27.74
C ASN A 277 -11.61 -12.98 26.67
N MET A 278 -10.56 -12.18 26.83
CA MET A 278 -9.43 -12.14 25.88
C MET A 278 -8.66 -13.46 25.82
N GLU A 279 -8.76 -14.30 26.84
CA GLU A 279 -8.16 -15.65 26.84
C GLU A 279 -8.85 -16.60 25.83
N ASP A 280 -10.11 -16.33 25.48
CA ASP A 280 -10.87 -17.11 24.50
C ASP A 280 -10.64 -16.63 23.05
N LEU A 281 -9.67 -15.74 22.83
CA LEU A 281 -9.36 -15.23 21.51
C LEU A 281 -8.75 -16.35 20.64
N THR A 282 -9.52 -16.80 19.65
CA THR A 282 -9.05 -17.85 18.72
C THR A 282 -8.84 -17.35 17.30
N GLU A 283 -9.30 -16.15 16.96
CA GLU A 283 -9.32 -15.66 15.59
C GLU A 283 -9.17 -14.14 15.58
N VAL A 284 -8.35 -13.63 14.65
CA VAL A 284 -8.18 -12.20 14.39
C VAL A 284 -8.45 -11.87 12.94
N ILE A 285 -8.88 -10.64 12.67
CA ILE A 285 -9.07 -10.07 11.34
C ILE A 285 -7.70 -9.74 10.77
N THR A 286 -7.42 -10.18 9.54
CA THR A 286 -6.11 -10.01 8.91
C THR A 286 -6.11 -9.04 7.74
N SER A 287 -7.21 -8.97 6.99
CA SER A 287 -7.41 -8.03 5.90
C SER A 287 -8.90 -7.75 5.70
N ALA A 288 -9.25 -6.56 5.23
CA ALA A 288 -10.63 -6.17 4.93
C ALA A 288 -10.72 -5.23 3.72
N GLU A 289 -11.69 -5.49 2.84
CA GLU A 289 -11.89 -4.69 1.63
C GLU A 289 -13.38 -4.52 1.29
N PHE A 290 -13.75 -3.35 0.78
CA PHE A 290 -15.06 -3.14 0.17
C PHE A 290 -15.14 -3.77 -1.21
N HIS A 291 -16.36 -4.17 -1.58
CA HIS A 291 -16.65 -4.57 -2.95
C HIS A 291 -16.48 -3.37 -3.90
N PRO A 292 -15.85 -3.54 -5.07
CA PRO A 292 -15.48 -2.42 -5.95
C PRO A 292 -16.68 -1.64 -6.52
N THR A 293 -17.86 -2.26 -6.59
CA THR A 293 -19.07 -1.67 -7.19
C THR A 293 -20.32 -1.72 -6.30
N HIS A 294 -20.32 -2.49 -5.22
CA HIS A 294 -21.51 -2.70 -4.38
C HIS A 294 -21.27 -2.06 -3.03
N CYS A 295 -21.89 -0.90 -2.78
CA CYS A 295 -21.58 -0.09 -1.62
C CYS A 295 -21.95 -0.70 -0.27
N ASN A 296 -22.78 -1.74 -0.28
CA ASN A 296 -23.23 -2.48 0.89
C ASN A 296 -22.43 -3.76 1.15
N MET A 297 -21.51 -4.14 0.26
CA MET A 297 -20.78 -5.40 0.39
C MET A 297 -19.33 -5.17 0.76
N LEU A 298 -18.84 -5.91 1.75
CA LEU A 298 -17.41 -5.96 2.10
C LEU A 298 -17.02 -7.40 2.44
N ALA A 299 -15.74 -7.71 2.32
CA ALA A 299 -15.20 -8.97 2.82
C ALA A 299 -14.07 -8.69 3.80
N TYR A 300 -13.92 -9.59 4.78
CA TYR A 300 -12.75 -9.62 5.63
C TYR A 300 -12.24 -11.05 5.82
N SER A 301 -10.93 -11.18 5.91
CA SER A 301 -10.24 -12.46 6.13
C SER A 301 -9.77 -12.59 7.57
N SER A 302 -9.39 -13.82 7.92
CA SER A 302 -8.98 -14.17 9.27
C SER A 302 -7.65 -14.91 9.34
N SER A 303 -7.11 -14.97 10.56
CA SER A 303 -5.94 -15.79 10.89
C SER A 303 -6.18 -17.30 10.83
N LYS A 304 -7.44 -17.73 10.65
CA LYS A 304 -7.83 -19.15 10.54
C LYS A 304 -8.08 -19.60 9.10
N GLY A 305 -7.79 -18.77 8.12
CA GLY A 305 -7.97 -19.14 6.71
C GLY A 305 -9.39 -19.04 6.19
N SER A 306 -10.27 -18.32 6.89
CA SER A 306 -11.64 -18.04 6.44
C SER A 306 -11.78 -16.63 5.90
N ILE A 307 -12.68 -16.45 4.92
CA ILE A 307 -13.12 -15.15 4.41
C ILE A 307 -14.62 -15.02 4.67
N ARG A 308 -15.04 -13.93 5.29
CA ARG A 308 -16.46 -13.62 5.53
C ARG A 308 -16.89 -12.49 4.63
N LEU A 309 -17.96 -12.73 3.88
CA LEU A 309 -18.61 -11.72 3.05
C LEU A 309 -19.81 -11.17 3.80
N ILE A 310 -19.85 -9.86 3.93
CA ILE A 310 -20.82 -9.10 4.71
C ILE A 310 -21.71 -8.30 3.75
N ASP A 311 -23.02 -8.30 4.04
CA ASP A 311 -23.98 -7.39 3.43
C ASP A 311 -24.54 -6.44 4.50
N MET A 312 -24.11 -5.19 4.46
CA MET A 312 -24.48 -4.13 5.40
C MET A 312 -25.97 -3.77 5.37
N ARG A 313 -26.75 -4.28 4.41
CA ARG A 313 -28.21 -4.11 4.37
C ARG A 313 -28.94 -5.09 5.29
N GLN A 314 -28.32 -6.23 5.61
CA GLN A 314 -28.96 -7.29 6.39
C GLN A 314 -29.07 -6.89 7.87
N SER A 315 -28.05 -6.23 8.40
CA SER A 315 -28.02 -5.74 9.76
C SER A 315 -27.14 -4.49 9.88
N ALA A 316 -27.53 -3.58 10.77
CA ALA A 316 -26.72 -2.41 11.09
C ALA A 316 -25.41 -2.82 11.79
N LEU A 317 -25.48 -3.85 12.63
CA LEU A 317 -24.31 -4.48 13.25
C LEU A 317 -24.03 -5.74 12.42
N CYS A 318 -22.92 -5.78 11.69
CA CYS A 318 -22.56 -6.87 10.79
C CYS A 318 -21.98 -8.06 11.57
N ASP A 319 -22.73 -8.50 12.60
CA ASP A 319 -22.40 -9.59 13.52
C ASP A 319 -22.53 -10.98 12.87
N THR A 320 -23.28 -11.06 11.78
CA THR A 320 -23.45 -12.24 10.94
C THR A 320 -22.84 -12.00 9.56
N HIS A 321 -22.51 -13.09 8.87
CA HIS A 321 -21.99 -13.05 7.51
C HIS A 321 -23.00 -13.58 6.51
N SER A 322 -23.03 -12.98 5.32
CA SER A 322 -23.87 -13.46 4.22
C SER A 322 -23.33 -14.75 3.63
N LYS A 323 -22.00 -14.89 3.54
CA LYS A 323 -21.31 -16.10 3.06
C LYS A 323 -19.99 -16.29 3.81
N LEU A 324 -19.62 -17.54 4.02
CA LEU A 324 -18.35 -17.95 4.62
C LEU A 324 -17.59 -18.80 3.59
N PHE A 325 -16.40 -18.33 3.20
CA PHE A 325 -15.50 -19.06 2.33
C PHE A 325 -14.43 -19.70 3.21
N GLU A 326 -14.50 -21.01 3.34
CA GLU A 326 -13.55 -21.81 4.12
C GLU A 326 -13.33 -23.12 3.37
N GLU A 327 -12.08 -23.57 3.33
CA GLU A 327 -11.74 -24.87 2.75
C GLU A 327 -11.87 -25.95 3.83
N GLN A 328 -12.78 -26.90 3.63
CA GLN A 328 -12.91 -28.02 4.56
C GLN A 328 -11.73 -28.98 4.39
N GLU A 329 -10.85 -29.00 5.39
CA GLU A 329 -9.75 -29.97 5.43
C GLU A 329 -10.23 -31.38 5.73
N ALA A 330 -9.64 -32.36 5.05
CA ALA A 330 -9.88 -33.76 5.32
C ALA A 330 -9.41 -34.13 6.76
N PRO A 331 -10.21 -34.90 7.52
CA PRO A 331 -9.80 -35.35 8.86
C PRO A 331 -8.49 -36.17 8.78
N GLY A 332 -7.41 -35.67 9.39
CA GLY A 332 -6.12 -36.36 9.49
C GLY A 332 -4.93 -35.70 8.79
N THR A 333 -5.12 -34.63 8.02
CA THR A 333 -4.03 -33.85 7.40
C THR A 333 -3.52 -32.68 8.27
N ARG A 334 -4.14 -32.47 9.43
CA ARG A 334 -3.82 -31.36 10.34
C ARG A 334 -2.51 -31.60 11.07
N SER A 335 -1.55 -30.75 10.77
CA SER A 335 -0.31 -30.57 11.53
C SER A 335 -0.38 -29.31 12.38
N PHE A 336 0.53 -29.14 13.34
CA PHE A 336 0.68 -27.88 14.08
C PHE A 336 0.86 -26.67 13.14
N PHE A 337 1.64 -26.84 12.07
CA PHE A 337 1.90 -25.75 11.11
C PHE A 337 0.69 -25.44 10.22
N THR A 338 -0.27 -26.34 10.10
CA THR A 338 -1.43 -26.17 9.22
C THR A 338 -2.23 -24.91 9.57
N GLU A 339 -2.49 -24.69 10.85
CA GLU A 339 -3.22 -23.49 11.30
C GLU A 339 -2.40 -22.21 11.10
N ILE A 340 -1.08 -22.28 11.28
CA ILE A 340 -0.17 -21.13 11.11
C ILE A 340 -0.14 -20.68 9.64
N ILE A 341 0.05 -21.62 8.71
CA ILE A 341 0.14 -21.30 7.28
C ILE A 341 -1.21 -21.02 6.63
N ALA A 342 -2.32 -21.41 7.28
CA ALA A 342 -3.68 -21.12 6.82
C ALA A 342 -4.08 -19.65 7.02
N SER A 343 -3.39 -18.92 7.89
CA SER A 343 -3.62 -17.49 8.10
C SER A 343 -3.55 -16.71 6.77
N ILE A 344 -4.63 -16.02 6.43
CA ILE A 344 -4.69 -15.20 5.20
C ILE A 344 -3.97 -13.89 5.47
N SER A 345 -2.97 -13.55 4.65
CA SER A 345 -2.21 -12.31 4.75
C SER A 345 -2.84 -11.14 4.00
N ASP A 346 -3.54 -11.41 2.90
CA ASP A 346 -4.16 -10.38 2.06
C ASP A 346 -5.36 -10.94 1.28
N ILE A 347 -6.35 -10.08 1.03
CA ILE A 347 -7.48 -10.35 0.14
C ILE A 347 -7.65 -9.19 -0.85
N LYS A 348 -8.07 -9.52 -2.07
CA LYS A 348 -8.35 -8.54 -3.13
C LYS A 348 -9.59 -8.91 -3.92
N PHE A 349 -10.54 -8.00 -4.04
CA PHE A 349 -11.61 -8.14 -5.02
C PHE A 349 -11.07 -7.97 -6.44
N ALA A 350 -11.48 -8.85 -7.34
CA ALA A 350 -11.29 -8.63 -8.77
C ALA A 350 -12.07 -7.38 -9.22
N ARG A 351 -11.58 -6.68 -10.25
CA ARG A 351 -12.21 -5.45 -10.75
C ARG A 351 -13.68 -5.63 -11.17
N ASN A 352 -14.03 -6.83 -11.66
CA ASN A 352 -15.40 -7.19 -12.02
C ASN A 352 -16.31 -7.46 -10.81
N GLY A 353 -15.76 -7.51 -9.60
CA GLY A 353 -16.47 -7.81 -8.36
C GLY A 353 -16.91 -9.27 -8.21
N ARG A 354 -16.68 -10.15 -9.19
CA ARG A 354 -17.15 -11.54 -9.11
C ARG A 354 -16.26 -12.42 -8.25
N HIS A 355 -14.96 -12.16 -8.27
CA HIS A 355 -13.98 -13.01 -7.61
C HIS A 355 -13.27 -12.29 -6.46
N ILE A 356 -12.86 -13.08 -5.47
CA ILE A 356 -11.99 -12.67 -4.37
C ILE A 356 -10.70 -13.48 -4.50
N LEU A 357 -9.56 -12.80 -4.54
CA LEU A 357 -8.25 -13.41 -4.41
C LEU A 357 -7.85 -13.40 -2.94
N SER A 358 -7.30 -14.50 -2.43
CA SER A 358 -6.72 -14.54 -1.08
C SER A 358 -5.33 -15.16 -1.12
N ARG A 359 -4.42 -14.60 -0.34
CA ARG A 359 -3.08 -15.14 -0.12
C ARG A 359 -2.97 -15.71 1.29
N ASP A 360 -2.66 -17.00 1.40
CA ASP A 360 -2.14 -17.60 2.64
C ASP A 360 -0.62 -17.77 2.53
N TYR A 361 0.05 -18.37 3.52
CA TYR A 361 1.51 -18.44 3.47
C TYR A 361 2.02 -19.19 2.22
N MET A 362 1.42 -20.33 1.87
CA MET A 362 1.94 -21.23 0.83
C MET A 362 1.28 -21.04 -0.54
N THR A 363 0.04 -20.56 -0.56
CA THR A 363 -0.86 -20.63 -1.70
C THR A 363 -1.57 -19.31 -1.96
N LEU A 364 -1.96 -19.15 -3.22
CA LEU A 364 -2.86 -18.09 -3.67
C LEU A 364 -4.15 -18.76 -4.15
N LYS A 365 -5.30 -18.30 -3.67
CA LYS A 365 -6.60 -18.92 -3.94
C LYS A 365 -7.56 -17.91 -4.57
N LEU A 366 -8.23 -18.29 -5.65
CA LEU A 366 -9.26 -17.50 -6.31
C LEU A 366 -10.63 -18.08 -5.98
N TRP A 367 -11.52 -17.26 -5.43
CA TRP A 367 -12.86 -17.61 -5.00
C TRP A 367 -13.90 -16.92 -5.89
N ASP A 368 -14.98 -17.60 -6.26
CA ASP A 368 -16.15 -16.96 -6.87
C ASP A 368 -17.15 -16.63 -5.75
N ILE A 369 -17.61 -15.39 -5.66
CA ILE A 369 -18.56 -14.96 -4.62
C ILE A 369 -19.84 -15.80 -4.64
N ASN A 370 -20.20 -16.38 -5.78
CA ASN A 370 -21.38 -17.24 -5.93
C ASN A 370 -21.15 -18.69 -5.52
N MET A 371 -19.90 -19.10 -5.26
CA MET A 371 -19.50 -20.46 -4.89
C MET A 371 -18.67 -20.42 -3.60
N ASP A 372 -19.34 -20.69 -2.48
CA ASP A 372 -18.73 -20.73 -1.13
C ASP A 372 -18.23 -22.12 -0.72
N SER A 373 -18.41 -23.14 -1.57
CA SER A 373 -17.96 -24.52 -1.29
C SER A 373 -16.44 -24.71 -1.32
N GLY A 374 -15.69 -23.79 -1.93
CA GLY A 374 -14.25 -23.90 -2.13
C GLY A 374 -13.71 -22.91 -3.17
N PRO A 375 -12.38 -22.79 -3.31
CA PRO A 375 -11.77 -21.93 -4.31
C PRO A 375 -11.98 -22.51 -5.72
N VAL A 376 -12.15 -21.63 -6.70
CA VAL A 376 -12.21 -21.96 -8.13
C VAL A 376 -10.83 -22.38 -8.65
N ALA A 377 -9.77 -21.75 -8.14
CA ALA A 377 -8.40 -22.10 -8.47
C ALA A 377 -7.47 -21.91 -7.27
N THR A 378 -6.48 -22.78 -7.13
CA THR A 378 -5.44 -22.73 -6.09
C THR A 378 -4.07 -22.83 -6.73
N PHE A 379 -3.22 -21.84 -6.49
CA PHE A 379 -1.87 -21.72 -7.05
C PHE A 379 -0.81 -21.93 -5.96
N GLN A 380 0.10 -22.87 -6.19
CA GLN A 380 1.20 -23.15 -5.27
C GLN A 380 2.34 -22.14 -5.48
N VAL A 381 2.61 -21.31 -4.47
CA VAL A 381 3.58 -20.21 -4.61
C VAL A 381 5.01 -20.70 -4.42
N HIS A 382 5.30 -21.35 -3.30
CA HIS A 382 6.66 -21.75 -2.96
C HIS A 382 6.70 -23.07 -2.19
N GLU A 383 6.13 -24.11 -2.79
CA GLU A 383 6.00 -25.44 -2.18
C GLU A 383 7.31 -26.07 -1.69
N HIS A 384 8.43 -25.66 -2.29
CA HIS A 384 9.78 -26.06 -1.87
C HIS A 384 10.14 -25.62 -0.44
N LEU A 385 9.38 -24.69 0.16
CA LEU A 385 9.55 -24.26 1.55
C LEU A 385 8.82 -25.15 2.55
N ARG A 386 7.88 -26.02 2.14
CA ARG A 386 7.11 -26.86 3.06
C ARG A 386 8.00 -27.75 3.96
N PRO A 387 9.10 -28.36 3.47
CA PRO A 387 10.01 -29.11 4.35
C PRO A 387 10.78 -28.24 5.37
N LYS A 388 10.83 -26.92 5.17
CA LYS A 388 11.58 -25.94 5.98
C LYS A 388 10.69 -25.15 6.96
N LEU A 389 9.41 -25.52 7.12
CA LEU A 389 8.47 -24.78 7.99
C LEU A 389 8.94 -24.67 9.45
N CYS A 390 9.66 -25.68 9.95
CA CYS A 390 10.24 -25.61 11.30
C CYS A 390 11.29 -24.49 11.39
N ASP A 391 12.24 -24.44 10.45
CA ASP A 391 13.29 -23.41 10.40
C ASP A 391 12.71 -22.00 10.17
N LEU A 392 11.64 -21.90 9.38
CA LEU A 392 10.93 -20.65 9.10
C LEU A 392 10.13 -20.17 10.32
N TYR A 393 9.65 -21.09 11.16
CA TYR A 393 9.00 -20.77 12.42
C TYR A 393 10.01 -20.30 13.47
N GLU A 394 11.17 -20.94 13.56
CA GLU A 394 12.24 -20.52 14.49
C GLU A 394 12.80 -19.12 14.20
N ASN A 395 12.73 -18.67 12.94
CA ASN A 395 13.21 -17.36 12.50
C ASN A 395 12.09 -16.33 12.26
N ASP A 396 10.85 -16.61 12.69
CA ASP A 396 9.65 -15.78 12.51
C ASP A 396 9.24 -15.50 11.04
N SER A 397 9.99 -15.95 10.05
CA SER A 397 9.69 -15.79 8.62
C SER A 397 8.33 -16.38 8.24
N ILE A 398 7.86 -17.43 8.93
CA ILE A 398 6.54 -18.02 8.68
C ILE A 398 5.37 -17.01 8.89
N PHE A 399 5.61 -15.91 9.61
CA PHE A 399 4.63 -14.86 9.87
C PHE A 399 4.71 -13.68 8.89
N ASP A 400 5.57 -13.78 7.86
CA ASP A 400 5.66 -12.79 6.79
C ASP A 400 4.33 -12.67 6.03
N LYS A 401 3.81 -11.44 5.93
CA LYS A 401 2.53 -11.14 5.27
C LYS A 401 2.77 -10.74 3.82
N PHE A 402 2.72 -11.70 2.91
CA PHE A 402 2.82 -11.46 1.47
C PHE A 402 1.50 -10.90 0.93
N GLU A 403 1.57 -9.83 0.14
CA GLU A 403 0.41 -9.26 -0.55
C GLU A 403 0.16 -9.96 -1.89
N CYS A 404 -1.03 -9.73 -2.46
CA CYS A 404 -1.39 -10.23 -3.77
C CYS A 404 -2.08 -9.15 -4.62
N CYS A 405 -2.07 -9.34 -5.94
CA CYS A 405 -2.73 -8.45 -6.88
C CYS A 405 -3.28 -9.21 -8.09
N LEU A 406 -4.28 -8.62 -8.75
CA LEU A 406 -4.90 -9.14 -9.95
C LEU A 406 -4.60 -8.21 -11.13
N SER A 407 -4.50 -8.78 -12.33
CA SER A 407 -4.48 -8.01 -13.56
C SER A 407 -5.81 -7.27 -13.78
N GLY A 408 -5.76 -6.14 -14.49
CA GLY A 408 -6.94 -5.30 -14.74
C GLY A 408 -8.11 -6.01 -15.45
N ASP A 409 -7.78 -7.02 -16.27
CA ASP A 409 -8.74 -7.89 -16.98
C ASP A 409 -9.19 -9.10 -16.14
N GLY A 410 -8.56 -9.35 -14.98
CA GLY A 410 -8.83 -10.51 -14.13
C GLY A 410 -8.31 -11.85 -14.68
N GLY A 411 -7.55 -11.84 -15.78
CA GLY A 411 -7.02 -13.05 -16.41
C GLY A 411 -5.78 -13.62 -15.71
N ARG A 412 -5.10 -12.83 -14.88
CA ARG A 412 -3.86 -13.22 -14.19
C ARG A 412 -3.82 -12.68 -12.76
N VAL A 413 -3.03 -13.36 -11.95
CA VAL A 413 -2.80 -13.00 -10.54
C VAL A 413 -1.31 -13.04 -10.24
N ALA A 414 -0.86 -12.20 -9.31
CA ALA A 414 0.54 -12.17 -8.90
C ALA A 414 0.69 -12.04 -7.39
N THR A 415 1.81 -12.54 -6.89
CA THR A 415 2.19 -12.45 -5.48
C THR A 415 3.69 -12.67 -5.28
N GLY A 416 4.23 -12.16 -4.17
CA GLY A 416 5.64 -12.26 -3.84
C GLY A 416 6.06 -13.54 -3.10
N SER A 417 7.37 -13.68 -2.94
CA SER A 417 8.07 -14.75 -2.21
C SER A 417 9.44 -14.24 -1.72
N TYR A 418 10.20 -15.12 -1.06
CA TYR A 418 11.59 -14.87 -0.65
C TYR A 418 12.56 -14.72 -1.83
N SER A 419 13.76 -14.25 -1.54
CA SER A 419 14.83 -13.96 -2.49
C SER A 419 14.42 -12.95 -3.56
N ASN A 420 13.59 -11.97 -3.19
CA ASN A 420 12.99 -10.97 -4.09
C ASN A 420 12.25 -11.58 -5.29
N LEU A 421 11.77 -12.81 -5.17
CA LEU A 421 11.01 -13.47 -6.22
C LEU A 421 9.54 -13.05 -6.16
N PHE A 422 8.90 -12.97 -7.31
CA PHE A 422 7.45 -12.91 -7.44
C PHE A 422 6.99 -13.87 -8.52
N ARG A 423 5.74 -14.31 -8.40
CA ARG A 423 5.13 -15.26 -9.34
C ARG A 423 3.88 -14.67 -9.95
N VAL A 424 3.68 -14.97 -11.23
CA VAL A 424 2.50 -14.61 -12.01
C VAL A 424 1.84 -15.89 -12.49
N PHE A 425 0.54 -16.02 -12.26
CA PHE A 425 -0.26 -17.18 -12.64
C PHE A 425 -1.42 -16.78 -13.55
N GLY A 426 -1.72 -17.61 -14.55
CA GLY A 426 -2.93 -17.47 -15.37
C GLY A 426 -4.15 -18.05 -14.65
N CYS A 427 -5.29 -17.37 -14.74
CA CYS A 427 -6.53 -17.75 -14.03
C CYS A 427 -7.54 -18.52 -14.88
N SER A 428 -7.29 -18.73 -16.18
CA SER A 428 -8.19 -19.50 -17.03
C SER A 428 -8.23 -20.98 -16.61
N GLU A 429 -9.39 -21.61 -16.75
CA GLU A 429 -9.56 -23.03 -16.44
C GLU A 429 -8.54 -23.89 -17.20
N GLY A 430 -7.75 -24.68 -16.48
CA GLY A 430 -6.71 -25.53 -17.05
C GLY A 430 -5.43 -24.79 -17.46
N SER A 431 -5.27 -23.51 -17.14
CA SER A 431 -4.03 -22.78 -17.40
C SER A 431 -2.85 -23.37 -16.61
N ALA A 432 -1.77 -23.69 -17.32
CA ALA A 432 -0.48 -24.01 -16.73
C ALA A 432 0.46 -22.80 -16.70
N GLU A 433 -0.06 -21.59 -16.99
CA GLU A 433 0.74 -20.35 -16.96
C GLU A 433 1.20 -20.08 -15.53
N SER A 434 2.50 -20.24 -15.31
CA SER A 434 3.18 -19.94 -14.06
C SER A 434 4.58 -19.41 -14.39
N THR A 435 4.78 -18.12 -14.22
CA THR A 435 6.09 -17.47 -14.43
C THR A 435 6.65 -17.04 -13.08
N THR A 436 7.91 -17.37 -12.81
CA THR A 436 8.67 -16.87 -11.65
C THR A 436 9.67 -15.84 -12.13
N LEU A 437 9.68 -14.68 -11.49
CA LEU A 437 10.50 -13.54 -11.84
C LEU A 437 11.24 -13.04 -10.60
N GLU A 438 12.40 -12.43 -10.80
CA GLU A 438 13.16 -11.77 -9.75
C GLU A 438 12.98 -10.26 -9.86
N ALA A 439 12.76 -9.56 -8.73
CA ALA A 439 12.78 -8.11 -8.70
C ALA A 439 14.22 -7.58 -8.84
N SER A 440 14.72 -7.60 -10.08
CA SER A 440 16.00 -7.06 -10.51
C SER A 440 15.88 -6.44 -11.92
N LYS A 441 16.95 -5.80 -12.40
CA LYS A 441 17.04 -5.33 -13.81
C LYS A 441 16.99 -6.47 -14.84
N ASN A 442 17.19 -7.72 -14.41
CA ASN A 442 17.09 -8.90 -15.25
C ASN A 442 16.09 -9.91 -14.64
N PRO A 443 14.78 -9.72 -14.85
CA PRO A 443 13.75 -10.46 -14.14
C PRO A 443 13.72 -11.95 -14.49
N MET A 444 14.27 -12.32 -15.65
CA MET A 444 14.35 -13.71 -16.16
C MET A 444 15.71 -14.36 -15.84
N ARG A 445 16.55 -13.74 -15.01
CA ARG A 445 17.83 -14.32 -14.62
C ARG A 445 17.57 -15.64 -13.88
N ARG A 446 17.76 -16.76 -14.57
CA ARG A 446 17.79 -18.08 -13.93
C ARG A 446 18.90 -18.04 -12.87
N GLN A 447 18.59 -18.35 -11.62
CA GLN A 447 19.62 -18.76 -10.66
C GLN A 447 20.36 -19.94 -11.31
N VAL A 448 21.58 -19.67 -11.78
CA VAL A 448 22.42 -20.67 -12.41
C VAL A 448 22.70 -21.72 -11.34
N GLN A 449 22.16 -22.92 -11.51
CA GLN A 449 22.67 -24.10 -10.82
C GLN A 449 24.14 -24.21 -11.21
N THR A 450 25.04 -23.83 -10.31
CA THR A 450 26.45 -24.17 -10.47
C THR A 450 26.53 -25.70 -10.36
N PRO A 451 26.95 -26.42 -11.42
CA PRO A 451 27.07 -27.87 -11.31
C PRO A 451 28.09 -28.17 -10.21
N SER A 452 27.65 -28.89 -9.18
CA SER A 452 28.50 -29.37 -8.11
C SER A 452 29.65 -30.15 -8.73
N ARG A 453 30.87 -29.60 -8.63
CA ARG A 453 32.10 -30.29 -9.04
C ARG A 453 32.21 -31.54 -8.15
N PRO A 454 32.35 -32.76 -8.69
CA PRO A 454 32.41 -33.95 -7.85
C PRO A 454 33.66 -33.88 -6.97
N SER A 455 33.45 -33.76 -5.66
CA SER A 455 34.50 -33.83 -4.65
C SER A 455 35.10 -35.24 -4.67
N ARG A 456 36.37 -35.34 -5.06
CA ARG A 456 37.16 -36.57 -4.91
C ARG A 456 37.21 -36.96 -3.42
N PRO A 457 37.08 -38.23 -3.06
CA PRO A 457 37.25 -38.65 -1.68
C PRO A 457 38.75 -38.69 -1.39
N LEU A 458 39.21 -37.90 -0.40
CA LEU A 458 40.56 -38.05 0.14
C LEU A 458 40.51 -38.22 1.66
N GLY A 459 40.73 -39.48 2.05
CA GLY A 459 41.54 -39.91 3.20
C GLY A 459 41.40 -39.20 4.54
N SER A 460 40.86 -39.95 5.51
CA SER A 460 41.27 -40.00 6.92
C SER A 460 42.52 -39.18 7.28
N LEU A 461 42.36 -38.21 8.19
CA LEU A 461 43.23 -38.04 9.36
C LEU A 461 42.52 -37.19 10.44
N SER A 462 42.72 -37.62 11.68
CA SER A 462 42.21 -37.11 12.95
C SER A 462 42.60 -35.67 13.29
N GLY A 463 41.71 -34.93 13.96
CA GLY A 463 42.11 -33.93 14.96
C GLY A 463 41.32 -32.62 15.01
N VAL A 464 40.73 -32.38 16.19
CA VAL A 464 40.40 -31.07 16.79
C VAL A 464 39.13 -30.36 16.32
N VAL A 465 38.09 -30.49 17.14
CA VAL A 465 36.89 -29.64 17.15
C VAL A 465 37.25 -28.26 17.68
N ARG A 466 37.18 -27.23 16.83
CA ARG A 466 36.91 -25.84 17.25
C ARG A 466 35.54 -25.44 16.72
N ARG A 467 34.55 -25.38 17.62
CA ARG A 467 33.29 -24.70 17.37
C ARG A 467 33.58 -23.20 17.24
N VAL A 468 33.55 -22.68 16.01
CA VAL A 468 33.31 -21.25 15.77
C VAL A 468 31.85 -21.13 15.38
N LYS A 469 31.09 -20.48 16.26
CA LYS A 469 29.68 -20.13 16.08
C LYS A 469 29.66 -18.85 15.23
N GLY A 470 29.56 -19.02 13.91
CA GLY A 470 29.29 -17.95 12.95
C GLY A 470 27.88 -18.13 12.40
N ALA A 471 27.07 -17.07 12.48
CA ALA A 471 25.71 -17.04 11.97
C ALA A 471 25.74 -16.95 10.44
N ASP A 472 25.54 -18.07 9.75
CA ASP A 472 25.23 -18.09 8.33
C ASP A 472 23.76 -18.48 8.18
N ASN A 473 22.88 -17.51 7.91
CA ASN A 473 21.43 -17.68 7.68
C ASN A 473 21.10 -18.32 6.32
N SER A 474 22.05 -19.05 5.72
CA SER A 474 21.91 -19.65 4.39
C SER A 474 21.50 -21.12 4.50
N ALA A 475 20.20 -21.41 4.42
CA ALA A 475 19.74 -22.79 4.35
C ALA A 475 19.85 -23.32 2.91
N LEU A 476 20.84 -24.17 2.67
CA LEU A 476 21.04 -24.87 1.38
C LEU A 476 19.88 -25.84 1.13
N ASP A 477 19.33 -25.87 -0.09
CA ASP A 477 18.45 -26.96 -0.53
C ASP A 477 19.26 -28.23 -0.91
N ALA A 478 18.56 -29.33 -1.20
CA ALA A 478 19.16 -30.59 -1.68
C ALA A 478 19.91 -30.44 -3.03
N ASN A 479 19.76 -29.29 -3.69
CA ASN A 479 20.41 -28.93 -4.96
C ASN A 479 21.54 -27.89 -4.76
N GLY A 480 21.87 -27.49 -3.53
CA GLY A 480 22.95 -26.55 -3.21
C GLY A 480 22.61 -25.06 -3.37
N ASN A 481 21.35 -24.68 -3.58
CA ASN A 481 20.93 -23.29 -3.63
C ASN A 481 20.72 -22.73 -2.22
N ALA A 482 21.46 -21.68 -1.88
CA ALA A 482 21.21 -20.88 -0.69
C ALA A 482 20.03 -19.94 -0.97
N PHE A 483 18.91 -20.13 -0.26
CA PHE A 483 17.83 -19.15 -0.26
C PHE A 483 18.14 -18.11 0.82
N ASP A 484 18.22 -16.85 0.41
CA ASP A 484 18.31 -15.74 1.34
C ASP A 484 16.89 -15.37 1.79
N PHE A 485 16.55 -15.71 3.03
CA PHE A 485 15.27 -15.39 3.66
C PHE A 485 15.21 -13.94 4.16
N SER A 486 16.34 -13.22 4.20
CA SER A 486 16.36 -11.80 4.54
C SER A 486 15.80 -10.93 3.40
N MET A 487 15.97 -11.39 2.16
CA MET A 487 15.40 -10.78 0.96
C MET A 487 13.99 -11.31 0.75
N LYS A 488 12.99 -10.42 0.73
CA LYS A 488 11.57 -10.77 0.56
C LYS A 488 10.84 -9.69 -0.23
N LEU A 489 9.94 -10.13 -1.09
CA LEU A 489 9.06 -9.25 -1.86
C LEU A 489 7.67 -9.33 -1.25
N LEU A 490 7.37 -8.44 -0.31
CA LEU A 490 6.09 -8.44 0.40
C LEU A 490 5.01 -7.64 -0.34
N HIS A 491 5.41 -6.53 -0.98
CA HIS A 491 4.51 -5.55 -1.58
C HIS A 491 4.68 -5.49 -3.09
N LEU A 492 3.57 -5.57 -3.81
CA LEU A 492 3.50 -5.44 -5.26
C LEU A 492 2.12 -4.92 -5.68
N ALA A 493 2.08 -4.21 -6.79
CA ALA A 493 0.85 -3.68 -7.35
C ALA A 493 0.82 -3.92 -8.86
N TRP A 494 -0.34 -4.32 -9.38
CA TRP A 494 -0.58 -4.45 -10.81
C TRP A 494 -1.30 -3.20 -11.33
N HIS A 495 -0.87 -2.67 -12.46
CA HIS A 495 -1.51 -1.54 -13.13
C HIS A 495 -2.98 -1.86 -13.50
N PRO A 496 -3.95 -0.97 -13.22
CA PRO A 496 -5.39 -1.29 -13.31
C PRO A 496 -5.91 -1.62 -14.72
N SER A 497 -5.16 -1.28 -15.77
CA SER A 497 -5.58 -1.49 -17.17
C SER A 497 -4.49 -2.05 -18.08
N GLU A 498 -3.26 -2.26 -17.60
CA GLU A 498 -2.14 -2.66 -18.46
C GLU A 498 -1.35 -3.79 -17.81
N ASN A 499 -0.61 -4.55 -18.62
CA ASN A 499 0.29 -5.59 -18.13
C ASN A 499 1.57 -4.97 -17.60
N SER A 500 1.46 -4.23 -16.49
CA SER A 500 2.60 -3.65 -15.79
C SER A 500 2.48 -3.93 -14.30
N ILE A 501 3.59 -4.31 -13.69
CA ILE A 501 3.68 -4.61 -12.25
C ILE A 501 4.78 -3.75 -11.63
N ALA A 502 4.46 -3.14 -10.50
CA ALA A 502 5.40 -2.48 -9.61
C ALA A 502 5.69 -3.38 -8.40
N CYS A 503 6.96 -3.58 -8.06
CA CYS A 503 7.41 -4.43 -6.97
C CYS A 503 8.33 -3.64 -6.03
N ALA A 504 8.08 -3.72 -4.72
CA ALA A 504 9.04 -3.23 -3.72
C ALA A 504 10.04 -4.33 -3.35
N ALA A 505 11.32 -4.03 -3.52
CA ALA A 505 12.41 -4.83 -3.01
C ALA A 505 13.26 -3.95 -2.09
N SER A 506 13.01 -4.05 -0.77
CA SER A 506 13.62 -3.18 0.24
C SER A 506 13.27 -1.70 -0.01
N ASN A 507 14.25 -0.82 -0.26
CA ASN A 507 14.03 0.59 -0.60
C ASN A 507 13.90 0.86 -2.10
N SER A 508 14.02 -0.17 -2.95
CA SER A 508 13.94 -0.02 -4.41
C SER A 508 12.56 -0.39 -4.94
N LEU A 509 12.03 0.43 -5.85
CA LEU A 509 10.78 0.18 -6.58
C LEU A 509 11.13 -0.25 -8.01
N TYR A 510 10.88 -1.53 -8.33
CA TYR A 510 11.09 -2.09 -9.67
C TYR A 510 9.78 -2.12 -10.46
N MET A 511 9.84 -1.77 -11.74
CA MET A 511 8.68 -1.79 -12.64
C MET A 511 8.94 -2.71 -13.82
N TYR A 512 7.96 -3.55 -14.13
CA TYR A 512 7.97 -4.51 -15.22
C TYR A 512 6.76 -4.30 -16.14
N TYR A 513 6.90 -4.70 -17.41
CA TYR A 513 5.80 -4.70 -18.38
C TYR A 513 5.83 -5.96 -19.24
N ALA A 514 4.71 -6.32 -19.87
CA ALA A 514 4.63 -7.45 -20.80
C ALA A 514 3.67 -7.22 -21.96
#